data_AF-A0A4P5QQ49-F1
#
_entry.id   AF-A0A4P5QQ49-F1
#
_cell.length_a   1.000
_cell.length_b   1.000
_cell.length_c   1.000
_cell.angle_alpha   90.00
_cell.angle_beta   90.00
_cell.angle_gamma   90.00
#
_symmetry.space_group_name_H-M   'P 1'
#
loop_
_entity.id
_entity.type
_entity.pdbx_description
1 polymer ?
#
loop_
_entity_poly.entity_id
_entity_poly.type
_entity_poly.pdbx_seq_one_letter_code
_entity_poly.pdbx_strand_id
1 'polypeptide(L)'
;MPGLMERIGAAAGITDQKVRSSWAMNTGGYGNFGALIEAGDFDVISWGRPGWSSGQLTDFLGQGVIGKGLKGNPNFRFYVQMAWSVGDGPGHKIETKDDYDKSNLTDVKAAFDRGRKTVETLADENNRKHGRQVVLLVPVGEAVTKLRTMIVEGKVPGVKKQSEIFADSMPHPGPLAAELAAYCNYAAIYRTSPEGLRVKDGVTDEQHAILQKLAWETVSKYPYAGIAK
;
A
#
# COMPACT_ATOMS: atom_id res chain seq x y z
N MET A 1 -18.40 10.34 0.97
CA MET A 1 -18.34 8.96 0.43
C MET A 1 -17.37 8.16 1.26
N PRO A 2 -17.67 6.89 1.59
CA PRO A 2 -16.75 6.02 2.33
C PRO A 2 -15.41 5.89 1.59
N GLY A 3 -14.34 5.75 2.37
CA GLY A 3 -13.00 5.52 1.85
C GLY A 3 -12.93 4.25 1.00
N LEU A 4 -11.91 4.13 0.14
CA LEU A 4 -11.79 2.96 -0.74
C LEU A 4 -11.71 1.64 0.05
N MET A 5 -10.98 1.62 1.17
CA MET A 5 -10.91 0.43 2.02
C MET A 5 -12.24 0.06 2.70
N GLU A 6 -13.09 1.02 3.06
CA GLU A 6 -14.43 0.73 3.62
C GLU A 6 -15.33 0.13 2.55
N ARG A 7 -15.25 0.63 1.32
CA ARG A 7 -15.98 0.07 0.18
C ARG A 7 -15.51 -1.34 -0.16
N ILE A 8 -14.20 -1.63 -0.12
CA ILE A 8 -13.69 -3.00 -0.31
C ILE A 8 -14.23 -3.91 0.78
N GLY A 9 -14.17 -3.47 2.05
CA GLY A 9 -14.71 -4.23 3.18
C GLY A 9 -16.18 -4.61 2.93
N ALA A 10 -17.00 -3.62 2.60
CA ALA A 10 -18.41 -3.84 2.28
C ALA A 10 -18.61 -4.81 1.10
N ALA A 11 -17.84 -4.66 0.02
CA ALA A 11 -17.89 -5.54 -1.14
C ALA A 11 -17.49 -7.00 -0.80
N ALA A 12 -16.63 -7.17 0.19
CA ALA A 12 -16.23 -8.48 0.71
C ALA A 12 -17.17 -9.04 1.79
N GLY A 13 -18.28 -8.35 2.10
CA GLY A 13 -19.20 -8.76 3.16
C GLY A 13 -18.68 -8.51 4.58
N ILE A 14 -17.65 -7.67 4.74
CA ILE A 14 -17.09 -7.30 6.05
C ILE A 14 -17.94 -6.16 6.61
N THR A 15 -18.81 -6.50 7.57
CA THR A 15 -19.81 -5.58 8.13
C THR A 15 -19.35 -4.86 9.40
N ASP A 16 -18.24 -5.28 9.99
CA ASP A 16 -17.72 -4.79 11.27
C ASP A 16 -16.46 -3.90 11.14
N GLN A 17 -15.94 -3.71 9.93
CA GLN A 17 -14.84 -2.77 9.68
C GLN A 17 -15.25 -1.34 10.05
N LYS A 18 -14.48 -0.72 10.95
CA LYS A 18 -14.67 0.68 11.36
C LYS A 18 -13.37 1.46 11.17
N VAL A 19 -13.38 2.48 10.33
CA VAL A 19 -12.26 3.43 10.25
C VAL A 19 -12.32 4.34 11.47
N ARG A 20 -11.48 4.07 12.47
CA ARG A 20 -11.38 4.86 13.69
C ARG A 20 -10.61 6.16 13.51
N SER A 21 -9.69 6.19 12.55
CA SER A 21 -8.83 7.35 12.25
C SER A 21 -8.25 7.26 10.84
N SER A 22 -8.06 8.41 10.20
CA SER A 22 -7.29 8.56 8.96
C SER A 22 -6.64 9.94 8.93
N TRP A 23 -5.68 10.15 8.02
CA TRP A 23 -5.05 11.47 7.87
C TRP A 23 -6.06 12.56 7.48
N ALA A 24 -7.10 12.19 6.75
CA ALA A 24 -8.24 13.07 6.43
C ALA A 24 -9.14 13.38 7.64
N MET A 25 -9.03 12.62 8.73
CA MET A 25 -9.78 12.87 9.98
C MET A 25 -9.06 13.85 10.92
N ASN A 26 -7.94 14.44 10.48
CA ASN A 26 -7.18 15.48 11.18
C ASN A 26 -7.05 15.21 12.69
N THR A 27 -6.33 14.16 13.06
CA THR A 27 -6.17 13.80 14.48
C THR A 27 -5.45 14.85 15.30
N GLY A 28 -4.96 15.98 14.75
CA GLY A 28 -4.18 16.96 15.51
C GLY A 28 -2.77 16.46 15.86
N GLY A 29 -2.22 15.52 15.07
CA GLY A 29 -0.87 14.98 15.24
C GLY A 29 -0.80 13.63 15.97
N TYR A 30 0.42 13.21 16.30
CA TYR A 30 0.65 11.88 16.90
C TYR A 30 0.12 11.77 18.33
N GLY A 31 0.09 12.84 19.13
CA GLY A 31 -0.38 12.76 20.53
C GLY A 31 -1.79 12.16 20.65
N ASN A 32 -2.74 12.71 19.90
CA ASN A 32 -4.11 12.20 19.85
C ASN A 32 -4.21 10.83 19.17
N PHE A 33 -3.40 10.57 18.14
CA PHE A 33 -3.35 9.24 17.51
C PHE A 33 -2.82 8.18 18.48
N GLY A 34 -1.81 8.51 19.28
CA GLY A 34 -1.23 7.66 20.31
C GLY A 34 -2.24 7.30 21.40
N ALA A 35 -3.08 8.24 21.83
CA ALA A 35 -4.16 7.96 22.77
C ALA A 35 -5.18 6.96 22.21
N LEU A 36 -5.54 7.08 20.92
CA LEU A 36 -6.44 6.12 20.26
C LEU A 36 -5.80 4.72 20.15
N ILE A 37 -4.48 4.64 19.93
CA ILE A 37 -3.77 3.35 19.89
C ILE A 37 -3.77 2.70 21.27
N GLU A 38 -3.49 3.47 22.32
CA GLU A 38 -3.45 2.97 23.71
C GLU A 38 -4.80 2.49 24.22
N ALA A 39 -5.91 3.04 23.70
CA ALA A 39 -7.26 2.58 24.01
C ALA A 39 -7.54 1.14 23.51
N GLY A 40 -6.67 0.56 22.66
CA GLY A 40 -6.83 -0.81 22.16
C GLY A 40 -7.87 -0.97 21.04
N ASP A 41 -8.36 0.15 20.49
CA ASP A 41 -9.44 0.19 19.50
C ASP A 41 -9.04 -0.24 18.08
N PHE A 42 -7.76 -0.58 17.85
CA PHE A 42 -7.25 -0.98 16.54
C PHE A 42 -6.72 -2.40 16.54
N ASP A 43 -7.23 -3.23 15.63
CA ASP A 43 -6.57 -4.48 15.23
C ASP A 43 -5.43 -4.22 14.23
N VAL A 44 -5.60 -3.21 13.39
CA VAL A 44 -4.71 -2.93 12.27
C VAL A 44 -4.52 -1.43 12.11
N ILE A 45 -3.27 -1.01 11.90
CA ILE A 45 -2.92 0.28 11.33
C ILE A 45 -2.23 0.04 9.99
N SER A 46 -2.68 0.71 8.93
CA SER A 46 -1.95 0.80 7.67
C SER A 46 -1.38 2.21 7.52
N TRP A 47 -0.07 2.29 7.32
CA TRP A 47 0.68 3.53 7.14
C TRP A 47 1.17 3.60 5.70
N GLY A 48 0.69 4.58 4.94
CA GLY A 48 0.99 4.71 3.51
C GLY A 48 1.32 6.14 3.10
N ARG A 49 2.44 6.66 3.59
CA ARG A 49 2.92 8.00 3.22
C ARG A 49 4.01 7.93 2.15
N PRO A 50 4.12 8.96 1.28
CA PRO A 50 5.35 9.20 0.53
C PRO A 50 6.54 9.25 1.49
N GLY A 51 7.69 8.69 1.09
CA GLY A 51 8.86 8.60 1.98
C GLY A 51 8.84 7.40 2.93
N TRP A 52 8.11 6.33 2.60
CA TRP A 52 8.12 5.07 3.35
C TRP A 52 9.51 4.46 3.52
N SER A 53 10.42 4.71 2.58
CA SER A 53 11.83 4.30 2.66
C SER A 53 12.76 5.36 3.27
N SER A 54 12.21 6.42 3.87
CA SER A 54 12.97 7.52 4.47
C SER A 54 12.94 7.48 6.00
N GLY A 55 13.66 8.42 6.65
CA GLY A 55 13.67 8.56 8.11
C GLY A 55 12.28 8.77 8.73
N GLN A 56 11.28 9.22 7.97
CA GLN A 56 9.93 9.45 8.49
C GLN A 56 9.27 8.18 9.07
N LEU A 57 9.49 7.01 8.45
CA LEU A 57 8.97 5.76 8.99
C LEU A 57 9.69 5.42 10.31
N THR A 58 11.01 5.57 10.35
CA THR A 58 11.82 5.36 11.56
C THR A 58 11.36 6.27 12.68
N ASP A 59 11.17 7.57 12.41
CA ASP A 59 10.69 8.55 13.38
C ASP A 59 9.29 8.20 13.89
N PHE A 60 8.41 7.71 13.01
CA PHE A 60 7.07 7.29 13.38
C PHE A 60 7.07 6.04 14.26
N LEU A 61 7.86 5.03 13.90
CA LEU A 61 8.04 3.82 14.71
C LEU A 61 8.71 4.14 16.06
N GLY A 62 9.66 5.09 16.06
CA GLY A 62 10.36 5.58 17.25
C GLY A 62 9.46 6.24 18.29
N GLN A 63 8.26 6.68 17.91
CA GLN A 63 7.26 7.21 18.84
C GLN A 63 6.50 6.09 19.61
N GLY A 64 6.91 4.83 19.45
CA GLY A 64 6.43 3.70 20.24
C GLY A 64 5.10 3.10 19.79
N VAL A 65 4.67 3.37 18.54
CA VAL A 65 3.38 2.92 17.97
C VAL A 65 3.16 1.41 18.15
N ILE A 66 4.19 0.60 17.91
CA ILE A 66 4.10 -0.85 17.99
C ILE A 66 3.85 -1.32 19.43
N GLY A 67 4.61 -0.77 20.39
CA GLY A 67 4.46 -1.12 21.81
C GLY A 67 3.10 -0.69 22.37
N LYS A 68 2.63 0.51 22.02
CA LYS A 68 1.31 1.01 22.41
C LYS A 68 0.19 0.15 21.81
N GLY A 69 0.30 -0.18 20.52
CA GLY A 69 -0.68 -1.03 19.82
C GLY A 69 -0.79 -2.42 20.43
N LEU A 70 0.35 -3.07 20.68
CA LEU A 70 0.38 -4.40 21.32
C LEU A 70 -0.13 -4.37 22.77
N LYS A 71 0.08 -3.27 23.51
CA LYS A 71 -0.46 -3.12 24.87
C LYS A 71 -1.98 -3.04 24.86
N GLY A 72 -2.56 -2.30 23.92
CA GLY A 72 -4.02 -2.17 23.77
C GLY A 72 -4.67 -3.41 23.16
N ASN A 73 -3.99 -4.07 22.22
CA ASN A 73 -4.47 -5.26 21.53
C ASN A 73 -3.30 -6.23 21.22
N PRO A 74 -3.20 -7.41 21.87
CA PRO A 74 -2.14 -8.39 21.63
C PRO A 74 -2.08 -8.95 20.19
N ASN A 75 -3.15 -8.78 19.41
CA ASN A 75 -3.24 -9.18 18.00
C ASN A 75 -2.98 -8.03 17.02
N PHE A 76 -2.61 -6.86 17.53
CA PHE A 76 -2.30 -5.67 16.74
C PHE A 76 -1.31 -5.97 15.60
N ARG A 77 -1.58 -5.41 14.43
CA ARG A 77 -0.71 -5.45 13.25
C ARG A 77 -0.47 -4.05 12.69
N PHE A 78 0.78 -3.77 12.34
CA PHE A 78 1.18 -2.53 11.70
C PHE A 78 1.65 -2.81 10.28
N TYR A 79 0.90 -2.33 9.29
CA TYR A 79 1.24 -2.45 7.89
C TYR A 79 1.91 -1.17 7.38
N VAL A 80 3.05 -1.32 6.72
CA VAL A 80 3.65 -0.26 5.90
C VAL A 80 3.25 -0.51 4.45
N GLN A 81 2.45 0.40 3.90
CA GLN A 81 2.20 0.45 2.47
C GLN A 81 3.40 1.06 1.76
N MET A 82 4.21 0.20 1.14
CA MET A 82 5.32 0.63 0.29
C MET A 82 4.75 1.08 -1.06
N ALA A 83 4.39 2.37 -1.15
CA ALA A 83 3.87 2.97 -2.38
C ALA A 83 4.95 3.08 -3.48
N TRP A 84 4.55 3.43 -4.70
CA TRP A 84 5.49 3.76 -5.77
C TRP A 84 6.36 4.99 -5.42
N SER A 85 7.52 5.09 -6.05
CA SER A 85 8.44 6.21 -5.87
C SER A 85 7.93 7.47 -6.56
N VAL A 86 7.94 8.61 -5.87
CA VAL A 86 7.51 9.91 -6.43
C VAL A 86 8.40 10.35 -7.60
N GLY A 87 9.72 10.17 -7.49
CA GLY A 87 10.66 10.45 -8.57
C GLY A 87 10.83 9.30 -9.57
N ASP A 88 9.98 8.28 -9.49
CA ASP A 88 10.07 7.06 -10.29
C ASP A 88 11.44 6.36 -10.19
N GLY A 89 12.13 6.14 -11.32
CA GLY A 89 13.47 5.57 -11.41
C GLY A 89 14.51 6.60 -11.87
N PRO A 90 15.82 6.29 -11.76
CA PRO A 90 16.85 7.14 -12.37
C PRO A 90 16.67 7.21 -13.89
N GLY A 91 16.98 8.36 -14.49
CA GLY A 91 17.01 8.50 -15.95
C GLY A 91 16.52 9.86 -16.45
N HIS A 92 15.50 10.41 -15.80
CA HIS A 92 14.99 11.75 -16.10
C HIS A 92 14.20 12.33 -14.94
N LYS A 93 13.94 13.63 -15.01
CA LYS A 93 13.07 14.33 -14.07
C LYS A 93 11.62 14.22 -14.55
N ILE A 94 10.69 13.94 -13.65
CA ILE A 94 9.26 14.05 -13.91
C ILE A 94 8.86 15.51 -13.74
N GLU A 95 8.45 16.17 -14.82
CA GLU A 95 7.89 17.53 -14.78
C GLU A 95 6.41 17.52 -15.16
N THR A 96 6.05 16.66 -16.11
CA THR A 96 4.70 16.43 -16.60
C THR A 96 4.29 14.99 -16.37
N LYS A 97 2.97 14.74 -16.36
CA LYS A 97 2.41 13.40 -16.24
C LYS A 97 2.90 12.47 -17.38
N ASP A 98 3.06 12.99 -18.58
CA ASP A 98 3.50 12.22 -19.74
C ASP A 98 4.96 11.75 -19.62
N ASP A 99 5.76 12.32 -18.71
CA ASP A 99 7.14 11.88 -18.51
C ASP A 99 7.23 10.46 -17.93
N TYR A 100 6.19 9.95 -17.27
CA TYR A 100 6.14 8.55 -16.82
C TYR A 100 6.19 7.54 -17.99
N ASP A 101 5.82 7.96 -19.21
CA ASP A 101 5.85 7.09 -20.39
C ASP A 101 7.28 6.83 -20.88
N LYS A 102 8.23 7.69 -20.49
CA LYS A 102 9.65 7.58 -20.85
C LYS A 102 10.46 6.76 -19.83
N SER A 103 9.85 6.41 -18.70
CA SER A 103 10.54 5.70 -17.63
C SER A 103 10.94 4.28 -18.01
N ASN A 104 12.18 3.92 -17.70
CA ASN A 104 12.66 2.55 -17.76
C ASN A 104 12.19 1.76 -16.53
N LEU A 105 11.27 0.81 -16.73
CA LEU A 105 10.68 0.04 -15.63
C LEU A 105 11.69 -0.85 -14.87
N THR A 106 12.83 -1.19 -15.47
CA THR A 106 13.93 -1.88 -14.77
C THR A 106 14.54 -0.96 -13.71
N ASP A 107 14.75 0.31 -14.06
CA ASP A 107 15.32 1.32 -13.17
C ASP A 107 14.35 1.72 -12.06
N VAL A 108 13.05 1.84 -12.41
CA VAL A 108 11.96 2.03 -11.44
C VAL A 108 11.94 0.89 -10.43
N LYS A 109 11.99 -0.36 -10.90
CA LYS A 109 12.01 -1.53 -10.02
C LYS A 109 13.24 -1.52 -9.12
N ALA A 110 14.41 -1.21 -9.65
CA ALA A 110 15.64 -1.13 -8.87
C ALA A 110 15.57 -0.03 -7.80
N ALA A 111 14.96 1.13 -8.10
CA ALA A 111 14.73 2.20 -7.13
C ALA A 111 13.79 1.76 -6.00
N PHE A 112 12.69 1.11 -6.34
CA PHE A 112 11.77 0.53 -5.36
C PHE A 112 12.48 -0.52 -4.47
N ASP A 113 13.24 -1.43 -5.07
CA ASP A 113 13.96 -2.50 -4.34
C ASP A 113 14.98 -1.94 -3.34
N ARG A 114 15.65 -0.81 -3.65
CA ARG A 114 16.55 -0.15 -2.69
C ARG A 114 15.79 0.34 -1.46
N GLY A 115 14.66 1.02 -1.66
CA GLY A 115 13.82 1.47 -0.55
C GLY A 115 13.24 0.31 0.25
N ARG A 116 12.82 -0.76 -0.45
CA ARG A 116 12.25 -1.98 0.14
C ARG A 116 13.20 -2.62 1.13
N LYS A 117 14.47 -2.80 0.78
CA LYS A 117 15.49 -3.39 1.67
C LYS A 117 15.66 -2.62 2.99
N THR A 118 15.62 -1.29 2.94
CA THR A 118 15.67 -0.45 4.14
C THR A 118 14.50 -0.75 5.07
N VAL A 119 13.30 -0.89 4.51
CA VAL A 119 12.08 -1.11 5.32
C VAL A 119 11.93 -2.56 5.76
N GLU A 120 12.38 -3.53 4.96
CA GLU A 120 12.51 -4.94 5.37
C GLU A 120 13.40 -5.05 6.61
N THR A 121 14.53 -4.35 6.64
CA THR A 121 15.43 -4.32 7.81
C THR A 121 14.73 -3.73 9.05
N LEU A 122 14.04 -2.60 8.90
CA LEU A 122 13.26 -1.99 10.00
C LEU A 122 12.16 -2.92 10.52
N ALA A 123 11.48 -3.63 9.61
CA ALA A 123 10.46 -4.60 9.98
C ALA A 123 11.07 -5.76 10.79
N ASP A 124 12.20 -6.31 10.33
CA ASP A 124 12.89 -7.40 11.02
C ASP A 124 13.37 -7.01 12.42
N GLU A 125 13.92 -5.81 12.58
CA GLU A 125 14.33 -5.27 13.88
C GLU A 125 13.16 -5.17 14.86
N ASN A 126 12.04 -4.58 14.42
CA ASN A 126 10.83 -4.46 15.25
C ASN A 126 10.21 -5.83 15.54
N ASN A 127 10.12 -6.70 14.54
CA ASN A 127 9.54 -8.04 14.70
C ASN A 127 10.37 -8.90 15.66
N ARG A 128 11.71 -8.83 15.59
CA ARG A 128 12.61 -9.51 16.52
C ARG A 128 12.44 -8.97 17.94
N LYS A 129 12.37 -7.65 18.12
CA LYS A 129 12.14 -7.00 19.42
C LYS A 129 10.85 -7.47 20.09
N HIS A 130 9.83 -7.79 19.31
CA HIS A 130 8.51 -8.22 19.80
C HIS A 130 8.28 -9.74 19.73
N GLY A 131 9.26 -10.52 19.26
CA GLY A 131 9.18 -11.98 19.18
C GLY A 131 8.11 -12.52 18.20
N ARG A 132 7.56 -11.67 17.32
CA ARG A 132 6.55 -12.04 16.32
C ARG A 132 6.53 -11.04 15.17
N GLN A 133 5.95 -11.44 14.03
CA GLN A 133 5.61 -10.50 12.95
C GLN A 133 4.47 -9.57 13.40
N VAL A 134 4.82 -8.31 13.68
CA VAL A 134 3.90 -7.21 14.00
C VAL A 134 3.99 -6.09 12.98
N VAL A 135 5.19 -5.79 12.47
CA VAL A 135 5.42 -4.91 11.32
C VAL A 135 5.39 -5.77 10.05
N LEU A 136 4.42 -5.46 9.20
CA LEU A 136 4.13 -6.14 7.95
C LEU A 136 4.23 -5.14 6.80
N LEU A 137 4.57 -5.61 5.60
CA LEU A 137 4.88 -4.75 4.47
C LEU A 137 3.97 -5.08 3.28
N VAL A 138 3.33 -4.07 2.71
CA VAL A 138 2.46 -4.20 1.53
C VAL A 138 3.18 -3.66 0.29
N PRO A 139 3.54 -4.51 -0.70
CA PRO A 139 4.38 -4.15 -1.86
C PRO A 139 3.59 -3.45 -2.97
N VAL A 140 2.88 -2.36 -2.65
CA VAL A 140 2.03 -1.63 -3.62
C VAL A 140 2.83 -1.09 -4.80
N GLY A 141 4.00 -0.50 -4.56
CA GLY A 141 4.86 0.04 -5.61
C GLY A 141 5.32 -1.03 -6.59
N GLU A 142 5.65 -2.23 -6.12
CA GLU A 142 5.97 -3.37 -6.98
C GLU A 142 4.78 -3.77 -7.86
N ALA A 143 3.57 -3.86 -7.28
CA ALA A 143 2.37 -4.17 -8.03
C ALA A 143 2.10 -3.10 -9.12
N VAL A 144 2.28 -1.81 -8.80
CA VAL A 144 2.14 -0.72 -9.77
C VAL A 144 3.20 -0.77 -10.86
N THR A 145 4.46 -1.09 -10.54
CA THR A 145 5.51 -1.29 -11.55
C THR A 145 5.16 -2.45 -12.49
N LYS A 146 4.65 -3.57 -11.96
CA LYS A 146 4.18 -4.70 -12.79
C LYS A 146 2.98 -4.32 -13.67
N LEU A 147 2.03 -3.54 -13.15
CA LEU A 147 0.92 -3.01 -13.95
C LEU A 147 1.43 -2.17 -15.12
N ARG A 148 2.41 -1.29 -14.87
CA ARG A 148 3.04 -0.50 -15.94
C ARG A 148 3.76 -1.37 -16.97
N THR A 149 4.41 -2.45 -16.55
CA THR A 149 4.99 -3.43 -17.49
C THR A 149 3.91 -4.03 -18.38
N MET A 150 2.78 -4.44 -17.80
CA MET A 150 1.64 -4.97 -18.57
C MET A 150 1.07 -3.93 -19.55
N ILE A 151 1.03 -2.64 -19.19
CA ILE A 151 0.59 -1.56 -20.08
C ILE A 151 1.53 -1.41 -21.27
N VAL A 152 2.85 -1.37 -21.03
CA VAL A 152 3.86 -1.32 -22.10
C VAL A 152 3.75 -2.52 -23.04
N GLU A 153 3.40 -3.68 -22.50
CA GLU A 153 3.16 -4.91 -23.28
C GLU A 153 1.77 -4.97 -23.94
N GLY A 154 0.91 -3.96 -23.78
CA GLY A 154 -0.44 -3.91 -24.36
C GLY A 154 -1.44 -4.89 -23.73
N LYS A 155 -1.19 -5.36 -22.50
CA LYS A 155 -2.00 -6.36 -21.80
C LYS A 155 -3.11 -5.79 -20.91
N VAL A 156 -3.24 -4.47 -20.83
CA VAL A 156 -4.27 -3.80 -20.03
C VAL A 156 -5.29 -3.14 -20.96
N PRO A 157 -6.51 -3.70 -21.10
CA PRO A 157 -7.52 -3.15 -21.99
C PRO A 157 -7.82 -1.68 -21.70
N GLY A 158 -7.90 -0.86 -22.75
CA GLY A 158 -8.25 0.56 -22.65
C GLY A 158 -7.15 1.48 -22.10
N VAL A 159 -5.94 0.98 -21.83
CA VAL A 159 -4.82 1.79 -21.32
C VAL A 159 -3.60 1.59 -22.22
N LYS A 160 -3.05 2.68 -22.75
CA LYS A 160 -1.97 2.64 -23.76
C LYS A 160 -0.64 3.18 -23.24
N LYS A 161 -0.69 4.01 -22.21
CA LYS A 161 0.44 4.75 -21.67
C LYS A 161 0.58 4.51 -20.17
N GLN A 162 1.81 4.43 -19.70
CA GLN A 162 2.11 4.24 -18.28
C GLN A 162 1.54 5.39 -17.44
N SER A 163 1.59 6.61 -17.98
CA SER A 163 1.12 7.83 -17.36
C SER A 163 -0.38 7.80 -17.03
N GLU A 164 -1.20 7.05 -17.78
CA GLU A 164 -2.67 7.02 -17.62
C GLU A 164 -3.16 6.52 -16.27
N ILE A 165 -2.33 5.75 -15.53
CA ILE A 165 -2.71 5.25 -14.19
C ILE A 165 -2.53 6.30 -13.09
N PHE A 166 -1.93 7.45 -13.41
CA PHE A 166 -1.73 8.58 -12.48
C PHE A 166 -2.68 9.72 -12.81
N ALA A 167 -3.00 10.55 -11.82
CA ALA A 167 -3.85 11.72 -11.98
C ALA A 167 -3.04 12.93 -12.50
N ASP A 168 -1.79 13.07 -12.08
CA ASP A 168 -0.92 14.23 -12.34
C ASP A 168 0.58 13.83 -12.33
N SER A 169 1.47 14.83 -12.41
CA SER A 169 2.92 14.63 -12.37
C SER A 169 3.46 14.31 -10.96
N MET A 170 2.72 14.67 -9.91
CA MET A 170 3.01 14.33 -8.51
C MET A 170 2.27 13.04 -8.16
N PRO A 171 2.76 11.85 -8.55
CA PRO A 171 1.99 10.71 -9.03
C PRO A 171 0.83 10.27 -8.12
N HIS A 172 -0.22 11.09 -8.04
CA HIS A 172 -1.42 10.77 -7.29
C HIS A 172 -2.13 9.68 -8.08
N PRO A 173 -2.71 8.68 -7.41
CA PRO A 173 -3.27 7.55 -8.14
C PRO A 173 -4.50 7.97 -8.94
N GLY A 174 -4.49 7.62 -10.23
CA GLY A 174 -5.70 7.52 -11.03
C GLY A 174 -6.53 6.29 -10.62
N PRO A 175 -7.66 6.01 -11.31
CA PRO A 175 -8.57 4.93 -10.93
C PRO A 175 -7.89 3.57 -10.78
N LEU A 176 -7.10 3.13 -11.77
CA LEU A 176 -6.46 1.81 -11.74
C LEU A 176 -5.41 1.69 -10.63
N ALA A 177 -4.55 2.69 -10.44
CA ALA A 177 -3.52 2.65 -9.40
C ALA A 177 -4.14 2.69 -7.98
N ALA A 178 -5.22 3.46 -7.79
CA ALA A 178 -5.94 3.51 -6.52
C ALA A 178 -6.57 2.15 -6.20
N GLU A 179 -7.21 1.53 -7.19
CA GLU A 179 -7.89 0.25 -7.03
C GLU A 179 -6.88 -0.87 -6.75
N LEU A 180 -5.77 -0.92 -7.48
CA LEU A 180 -4.69 -1.87 -7.26
C LEU A 180 -4.08 -1.73 -5.85
N ALA A 181 -3.80 -0.50 -5.42
CA ALA A 181 -3.28 -0.24 -4.08
C ALA A 181 -4.24 -0.74 -3.00
N ALA A 182 -5.54 -0.57 -3.20
CA ALA A 182 -6.55 -1.00 -2.26
C ALA A 182 -6.71 -2.53 -2.23
N TYR A 183 -6.67 -3.21 -3.37
CA TYR A 183 -6.62 -4.68 -3.41
C TYR A 183 -5.37 -5.26 -2.75
N CYS A 184 -4.21 -4.63 -2.92
CA CYS A 184 -2.99 -5.04 -2.23
C CYS A 184 -3.14 -4.92 -0.70
N ASN A 185 -3.70 -3.81 -0.21
CA ASN A 185 -3.95 -3.63 1.22
C ASN A 185 -4.99 -4.62 1.72
N TYR A 186 -6.10 -4.83 1.00
CA TYR A 186 -7.10 -5.82 1.36
C TYR A 186 -6.50 -7.21 1.47
N ALA A 187 -5.75 -7.64 0.46
CA ALA A 187 -5.09 -8.93 0.45
C ALA A 187 -4.17 -9.10 1.66
N ALA A 188 -3.38 -8.08 1.99
CA ALA A 188 -2.46 -8.13 3.13
C ALA A 188 -3.18 -8.14 4.48
N ILE A 189 -4.17 -7.27 4.67
CA ILE A 189 -4.90 -7.06 5.93
C ILE A 189 -5.82 -8.25 6.24
N TYR A 190 -6.59 -8.69 5.25
CA TYR A 190 -7.57 -9.77 5.39
C TYR A 190 -7.02 -11.14 5.00
N ARG A 191 -5.80 -11.19 4.46
CA ARG A 191 -5.09 -12.44 4.10
C ARG A 191 -5.91 -13.33 3.15
N THR A 192 -6.63 -12.70 2.23
CA THR A 192 -7.53 -13.37 1.29
C THR A 192 -7.42 -12.73 -0.09
N SER A 193 -7.76 -13.50 -1.13
CA SER A 193 -7.72 -12.98 -2.50
C SER A 193 -8.79 -11.88 -2.68
N PRO A 194 -8.45 -10.75 -3.32
CA PRO A 194 -9.43 -9.73 -3.72
C PRO A 194 -10.21 -10.11 -4.99
N GLU A 195 -9.93 -11.27 -5.60
CA GLU A 195 -10.62 -11.73 -6.81
C GLU A 195 -12.14 -11.82 -6.61
N GLY A 196 -12.89 -11.19 -7.52
CA GLY A 196 -14.35 -11.13 -7.49
C GLY A 196 -14.92 -9.94 -6.73
N LEU A 197 -14.10 -9.12 -6.05
CA LEU A 197 -14.57 -7.90 -5.39
C LEU A 197 -14.85 -6.78 -6.39
N ARG A 198 -15.74 -5.83 -6.05
CA ARG A 198 -16.04 -4.67 -6.90
C ARG A 198 -16.28 -3.45 -6.03
N VAL A 199 -15.67 -2.32 -6.36
CA VAL A 199 -15.52 -1.22 -5.37
C VAL A 199 -15.72 0.17 -5.96
N LYS A 200 -15.22 0.42 -7.17
CA LYS A 200 -15.15 1.76 -7.74
C LYS A 200 -15.58 1.81 -9.20
N ASP A 201 -16.40 2.80 -9.52
CA ASP A 201 -16.73 3.16 -10.90
C ASP A 201 -15.49 3.67 -11.65
N GLY A 202 -15.45 3.44 -12.96
CA GLY A 202 -14.34 3.88 -13.83
C GLY A 202 -13.19 2.89 -13.98
N VAL A 203 -13.35 1.66 -13.48
CA VAL A 203 -12.51 0.49 -13.80
C VAL A 203 -13.42 -0.58 -14.40
N THR A 204 -13.06 -1.13 -15.55
CA THR A 204 -13.88 -2.16 -16.22
C THR A 204 -13.76 -3.51 -15.52
N ASP A 205 -14.69 -4.45 -15.75
CA ASP A 205 -14.60 -5.80 -15.18
C ASP A 205 -13.29 -6.52 -15.57
N GLU A 206 -12.85 -6.37 -16.83
CA GLU A 206 -11.58 -6.95 -17.29
C GLU A 206 -10.36 -6.33 -16.60
N GLN A 207 -10.38 -5.01 -16.40
CA GLN A 207 -9.33 -4.33 -15.64
C GLN A 207 -9.36 -4.79 -14.17
N HIS A 208 -10.53 -4.89 -13.54
CA HIS A 208 -10.67 -5.39 -12.18
C HIS A 208 -10.05 -6.79 -12.01
N ALA A 209 -10.37 -7.72 -12.91
CA ALA A 209 -9.81 -9.07 -12.87
C ALA A 209 -8.27 -9.06 -12.94
N ILE A 210 -7.69 -8.22 -13.81
CA ILE A 210 -6.23 -8.05 -13.90
C ILE A 210 -5.66 -7.50 -12.58
N LEU A 211 -6.24 -6.42 -12.05
CA LEU A 211 -5.73 -5.75 -10.85
C LEU A 211 -5.82 -6.65 -9.61
N GLN A 212 -6.90 -7.42 -9.47
CA GLN A 212 -7.11 -8.35 -8.35
C GLN A 212 -6.10 -9.48 -8.36
N LYS A 213 -5.95 -10.13 -9.52
CA LYS A 213 -4.97 -11.20 -9.70
C LYS A 213 -3.55 -10.68 -9.45
N LEU A 214 -3.22 -9.52 -10.00
CA LEU A 214 -1.90 -8.91 -9.81
C LEU A 214 -1.62 -8.56 -8.34
N ALA A 215 -2.62 -8.03 -7.63
CA ALA A 215 -2.53 -7.77 -6.20
C ALA A 215 -2.29 -9.06 -5.42
N TRP A 216 -3.10 -10.10 -5.67
CA TRP A 216 -2.96 -11.40 -5.00
C TRP A 216 -1.60 -12.02 -5.26
N GLU A 217 -1.16 -12.12 -6.51
CA GLU A 217 0.12 -12.71 -6.88
C GLU A 217 1.31 -11.96 -6.27
N THR A 218 1.23 -10.64 -6.17
CA THR A 218 2.31 -9.83 -5.61
C THR A 218 2.35 -9.92 -4.07
N VAL A 219 1.20 -9.80 -3.41
CA VAL A 219 1.13 -9.77 -1.94
C VAL A 219 1.29 -11.18 -1.34
N SER A 220 0.61 -12.20 -1.88
CA SER A 220 0.62 -13.55 -1.31
C SER A 220 2.00 -14.21 -1.34
N LYS A 221 2.85 -13.83 -2.28
CA LYS A 221 4.22 -14.36 -2.43
C LYS A 221 5.27 -13.54 -1.68
N TYR A 222 4.90 -12.39 -1.13
CA TYR A 222 5.85 -11.51 -0.46
C TYR A 222 5.98 -11.88 1.03
N PRO A 223 7.16 -12.33 1.51
CA PRO A 223 7.29 -12.87 2.88
C PRO A 223 6.91 -11.90 4.00
N TYR A 224 7.12 -10.60 3.77
CA TYR A 224 6.81 -9.57 4.77
C TYR A 224 5.32 -9.17 4.78
N ALA A 225 4.50 -9.64 3.84
CA ALA A 225 3.06 -9.35 3.82
C ALA A 225 2.28 -10.15 4.90
N GLY A 226 2.89 -11.18 5.49
CA GLY A 226 2.27 -12.02 6.51
C GLY A 226 1.18 -12.96 5.97
N ILE A 227 1.30 -13.35 4.69
CA ILE A 227 0.45 -14.37 4.04
C ILE A 227 1.26 -15.65 3.76
N ALA A 228 2.41 -15.51 3.10
CA ALA A 228 3.32 -16.64 2.85
C ALA A 228 3.81 -17.23 4.18
N LYS A 229 3.83 -18.57 4.25
CA LYS A 229 4.37 -19.33 5.38
C LYS A 229 5.85 -19.60 5.20
#